data_AF-A0A1H6UQR7-F1
#
_entry.id   AF-A0A1H6UQR7-F1
#
_cell.length_a   1.000
_cell.length_b   1.000
_cell.length_c   1.000
_cell.angle_alpha   90.00
_cell.angle_beta   90.00
_cell.angle_gamma   90.00
#
_symmetry.space_group_name_H-M   'P 1'
#
loop_
_entity.id
_entity.type
_entity.pdbx_description
1 polymer ?
#
loop_
_entity_poly.entity_id
_entity_poly.type
_entity_poly.pdbx_seq_one_letter_code
_entity_poly.pdbx_strand_id
1 'polypeptide(L)'
;MGPYPAPDPMAIQSEEHVFAHRGWTIVVRLTVVRAGECVAGHADLHENGAHRCRLVSASVMSDPVETIVQLDARSRLYIDEWIARHP
;
A
#
# COMPACT_ATOMS: atom_id res chain seq x y z
N MET A 1 -28.76 31.70 -9.53
CA MET A 1 -27.82 31.13 -8.55
C MET A 1 -27.95 29.63 -8.70
N GLY A 2 -27.12 29.02 -9.56
CA GLY A 2 -27.21 27.58 -9.83
C GLY A 2 -26.77 26.78 -8.60
N PRO A 3 -27.32 25.58 -8.36
CA PRO A 3 -26.86 24.74 -7.27
C PRO A 3 -25.38 24.42 -7.50
N TYR A 4 -24.56 24.68 -6.49
CA TYR A 4 -23.18 24.23 -6.42
C TYR A 4 -23.19 22.71 -6.64
N PRO A 5 -22.33 22.14 -7.50
CA PRO A 5 -22.25 20.68 -7.59
C PRO A 5 -21.88 20.17 -6.20
N ALA A 6 -22.71 19.29 -5.64
CA ALA A 6 -22.31 18.52 -4.47
C ALA A 6 -21.01 17.79 -4.83
N PRO A 7 -20.00 17.76 -3.95
CA PRO A 7 -18.80 16.97 -4.22
C PRO A 7 -19.22 15.55 -4.52
N ASP A 8 -18.76 15.00 -5.65
CA ASP A 8 -19.07 13.64 -6.06
C ASP A 8 -18.80 12.70 -4.87
N PRO A 9 -19.81 11.97 -4.39
CA PRO A 9 -19.68 11.17 -3.17
C PRO A 9 -18.83 9.90 -3.41
N MET A 10 -18.00 9.87 -4.45
CA MET A 10 -17.27 8.70 -4.93
C MET A 10 -15.84 9.07 -5.34
N ALA A 11 -15.22 10.06 -4.67
CA ALA A 11 -13.81 10.39 -4.87
C ALA A 11 -12.92 9.29 -4.30
N ILE A 12 -12.57 8.31 -5.14
CA ILE A 12 -11.56 7.30 -4.80
C ILE A 12 -10.20 7.99 -4.81
N GLN A 13 -9.58 8.11 -3.63
CA GLN A 13 -8.23 8.63 -3.48
C GLN A 13 -7.25 7.46 -3.40
N SER A 14 -6.10 7.61 -4.06
CA SER A 14 -5.03 6.61 -3.99
C SER A 14 -3.81 7.25 -3.33
N GLU A 15 -3.33 6.64 -2.26
CA GLU A 15 -2.12 7.07 -1.56
C GLU A 15 -0.98 6.09 -1.86
N GLU A 16 0.18 6.62 -2.23
CA GLU A 16 1.38 5.83 -2.49
C GLU A 16 2.47 6.18 -1.47
N HIS A 17 3.03 5.15 -0.84
CA HIS A 17 4.12 5.28 0.11
C HIS A 17 5.28 4.39 -0.32
N VAL A 18 6.45 4.99 -0.46
CA VAL A 18 7.66 4.28 -0.93
C VAL A 18 8.65 4.16 0.23
N PHE A 19 9.12 2.94 0.45
CA PHE A 19 10.12 2.62 1.46
C PHE A 19 11.30 1.90 0.82
N ALA A 20 12.51 2.19 1.29
CA ALA A 20 13.71 1.46 0.90
C ALA A 20 14.12 0.51 2.02
N HIS A 21 14.41 -0.75 1.69
CA HIS A 21 14.84 -1.75 2.67
C HIS A 21 15.83 -2.74 2.04
N ARG A 22 17.08 -2.76 2.53
CA ARG A 22 18.12 -3.73 2.11
C ARG A 22 18.31 -3.86 0.59
N GLY A 23 18.29 -2.73 -0.13
CA GLY A 23 18.43 -2.71 -1.60
C GLY A 23 17.13 -3.02 -2.36
N TRP A 24 16.04 -3.30 -1.65
CA TRP A 24 14.71 -3.41 -2.19
C TRP A 24 13.95 -2.10 -2.06
N THR A 25 13.04 -1.87 -3.00
CA THR A 25 12.04 -0.80 -2.96
C THR A 25 10.67 -1.40 -2.71
N ILE A 26 10.00 -0.92 -1.67
CA ILE A 26 8.66 -1.31 -1.27
C ILE A 26 7.74 -0.16 -1.65
N VAL A 27 6.76 -0.41 -2.52
CA VAL A 27 5.78 0.58 -2.94
C VAL A 27 4.42 0.17 -2.42
N VAL A 28 3.98 0.80 -1.34
CA VAL A 28 2.66 0.59 -0.76
C VAL A 28 1.66 1.51 -1.44
N ARG A 29 0.57 0.94 -1.95
CA ARG A 29 -0.53 1.66 -2.58
C ARG A 29 -1.83 1.35 -1.86
N LEU A 30 -2.48 2.39 -1.39
CA LEU A 30 -3.81 2.33 -0.80
C LEU A 30 -4.84 2.89 -1.77
N THR A 31 -6.03 2.31 -1.73
CA THR A 31 -7.23 2.82 -2.39
C THR A 31 -8.27 3.14 -1.31
N VAL A 32 -8.48 4.42 -1.07
CA VAL A 32 -9.38 4.98 -0.06
C VAL A 32 -10.64 5.49 -0.76
N VAL A 33 -11.82 5.00 -0.36
CA VAL A 33 -13.08 5.31 -1.08
C VAL A 33 -13.84 6.47 -0.45
N ARG A 34 -13.73 6.69 0.87
CA ARG A 34 -14.24 7.87 1.61
C ARG A 34 -13.48 8.09 2.92
N ALA A 35 -13.63 9.28 3.50
CA ALA A 35 -13.12 9.74 4.80
C ALA A 35 -12.81 8.62 5.81
N GLY A 36 -11.57 8.11 5.77
CA GLY A 36 -11.03 7.16 6.74
C GLY A 36 -11.17 5.67 6.41
N GLU A 37 -11.94 5.27 5.39
CA GLU A 37 -12.14 3.85 5.09
C GLU A 37 -11.25 3.38 3.92
N CYS A 38 -10.27 2.54 4.24
CA CYS A 38 -9.41 1.88 3.26
C CYS A 38 -10.12 0.64 2.70
N VAL A 39 -10.35 0.61 1.39
CA VAL A 39 -11.03 -0.52 0.73
C VAL A 39 -10.03 -1.55 0.23
N ALA A 40 -8.82 -1.13 -0.13
CA ALA A 40 -7.76 -2.03 -0.56
C ALA A 40 -6.38 -1.42 -0.32
N GLY A 41 -5.43 -2.26 0.13
CA GLY A 41 -4.02 -1.92 0.23
C GLY A 41 -3.15 -3.04 -0.33
N HIS A 42 -2.14 -2.69 -1.12
CA HIS A 42 -1.11 -3.63 -1.59
C HIS A 42 0.27 -3.02 -1.52
N ALA A 43 1.29 -3.87 -1.39
CA ALA A 43 2.70 -3.52 -1.47
C ALA A 43 3.35 -4.22 -2.66
N ASP A 44 3.91 -3.46 -3.58
CA ASP A 44 4.75 -3.96 -4.66
C ASP A 44 6.22 -3.97 -4.21
N LEU A 45 6.87 -5.12 -4.32
CA LEU A 45 8.25 -5.33 -3.92
C LEU A 45 9.14 -5.38 -5.15
N HIS A 46 10.13 -4.49 -5.19
CA HIS A 46 11.11 -4.39 -6.27
C HIS A 46 12.51 -4.66 -5.73
N GLU A 47 13.25 -5.55 -6.39
CA GLU A 47 14.65 -5.82 -6.10
C GLU A 47 15.51 -5.24 -7.23
N ASN A 48 16.44 -4.33 -6.93
CA ASN A 48 17.28 -3.68 -7.94
C ASN A 48 16.48 -3.07 -9.13
N GLY A 49 15.28 -2.55 -8.84
CA GLY A 49 14.36 -1.99 -9.83
C GLY A 49 13.44 -2.99 -10.52
N ALA A 50 13.69 -4.30 -10.42
CA ALA A 50 12.83 -5.33 -10.98
C ALA A 50 11.68 -5.67 -10.03
N HIS A 51 10.43 -5.62 -10.52
CA HIS A 51 9.27 -6.08 -9.76
C HIS A 51 9.37 -7.58 -9.49
N ARG A 52 9.34 -7.97 -8.22
CA ARG A 52 9.47 -9.36 -7.78
C ARG A 52 8.14 -9.97 -7.44
N CYS A 53 7.35 -9.27 -6.62
CA CYS A 53 6.07 -9.76 -6.17
C CYS A 53 5.21 -8.64 -5.61
N ARG A 54 3.92 -8.93 -5.45
CA ARG A 54 2.94 -8.05 -4.82
C ARG A 54 2.35 -8.75 -3.60
N LEU A 55 2.39 -8.08 -2.46
CA LEU A 55 1.67 -8.46 -1.26
C LEU A 55 0.36 -7.69 -1.21
N VAL A 56 -0.77 -8.40 -1.17
CA VAL A 56 -2.09 -7.78 -1.07
C VAL A 56 -2.62 -8.00 0.33
N SER A 57 -3.17 -6.95 0.95
CA SER A 57 -3.94 -7.10 2.18
C SER A 57 -5.42 -7.30 1.83
N ALA A 58 -5.97 -8.46 2.20
CA ALA A 58 -7.35 -8.85 1.94
C ALA A 58 -8.27 -8.55 3.14
N SER A 59 -7.97 -7.49 3.89
CA SER A 59 -8.73 -7.10 5.07
C SER A 59 -9.41 -5.76 4.81
N VAL A 60 -10.70 -5.67 5.12
CA VAL A 60 -11.39 -4.38 5.26
C VAL A 60 -10.76 -3.71 6.47
N MET A 61 -9.93 -2.70 6.25
CA MET A 61 -9.23 -2.01 7.33
C MET A 61 -9.77 -0.59 7.47
N SER A 62 -10.24 -0.30 8.67
CA SER A 62 -10.83 1.00 9.03
C SER A 62 -9.80 2.12 9.19
N ASP A 63 -8.50 1.81 9.11
CA ASP A 63 -7.44 2.81 9.22
C ASP A 63 -6.36 2.63 8.12
N PRO A 64 -6.13 3.64 7.27
CA PRO A 64 -5.15 3.58 6.20
C PRO A 64 -3.70 3.59 6.74
N VAL A 65 -3.43 4.25 7.86
CA VAL A 65 -2.08 4.31 8.45
C VAL A 65 -1.69 2.94 8.97
N GLU A 66 -2.58 2.26 9.67
CA GLU A 66 -2.37 0.89 10.13
C GLU A 66 -2.11 -0.05 8.94
N THR A 67 -2.84 0.13 7.83
CA THR A 67 -2.64 -0.65 6.61
C THR A 67 -1.23 -0.49 6.05
N ILE A 68 -0.72 0.75 5.99
CA ILE A 68 0.65 1.03 5.52
C ILE A 68 1.68 0.37 6.44
N VAL A 69 1.52 0.52 7.76
CA VAL A 69 2.44 -0.06 8.74
C VAL A 69 2.46 -1.59 8.65
N GLN A 70 1.29 -2.23 8.54
CA GLN A 70 1.21 -3.68 8.38
C GLN A 70 1.84 -4.16 7.07
N LEU A 71 1.58 -3.47 5.95
CA LEU A 71 2.15 -3.81 4.65
C LEU A 71 3.66 -3.62 4.61
N ASP A 72 4.19 -2.53 5.19
CA ASP A 72 5.64 -2.30 5.33
C ASP A 72 6.28 -3.40 6.19
N ALA A 73 5.74 -3.67 7.38
CA ALA A 73 6.27 -4.70 8.27
C ALA A 73 6.29 -6.09 7.62
N ARG A 74 5.19 -6.48 6.96
CA ARG A 74 5.10 -7.76 6.24
C ARG A 74 6.04 -7.83 5.05
N SER A 75 6.20 -6.72 4.32
CA SER A 75 7.15 -6.61 3.22
C SER A 75 8.59 -6.79 3.68
N ARG A 76 8.97 -6.16 4.80
CA ARG A 76 10.31 -6.30 5.39
C ARG A 76 10.58 -7.73 5.83
N LEU A 77 9.64 -8.36 6.56
CA LEU A 77 9.76 -9.76 6.96
C LEU A 77 9.94 -10.67 5.75
N TYR A 78 9.16 -10.48 4.69
CA TYR A 78 9.31 -11.25 3.46
C TYR A 78 10.71 -11.07 2.83
N ILE A 79 11.21 -9.83 2.75
CA ILE A 79 12.55 -9.53 2.21
C ILE A 79 13.63 -10.19 3.07
N ASP A 80 13.53 -10.10 4.39
CA ASP A 80 14.47 -10.73 5.32
C ASP A 80 14.50 -12.26 5.14
N GLU A 81 13.33 -12.90 5.07
CA GLU A 81 13.22 -14.34 4.80
C GLU A 81 13.71 -14.71 3.39
N TRP A 82 13.50 -13.84 2.40
CA TRP A 82 13.99 -14.04 1.04
C TRP A 82 15.52 -14.05 1.00
N ILE A 83 16.16 -13.03 1.59
CA ILE A 83 17.62 -12.90 1.67
C ILE A 83 18.22 -14.07 2.45
N ALA A 84 17.60 -14.47 3.57
CA ALA A 84 18.06 -15.61 4.35
C ALA A 84 18.05 -16.93 3.56
N ARG A 85 17.16 -17.07 2.58
CA ARG A 85 17.07 -18.24 1.68
C ARG A 85 17.97 -18.13 0.44
N HIS A 86 18.41 -16.94 0.06
CA HIS A 86 19.19 -16.66 -1.14
C HIS A 86 20.39 -15.74 -0.81
N PRO A 87 21.44 -16.28 -0.18
CA PRO A 87 22.63 -15.52 0.20
C PRO A 87 23.51 -15.11 -0.99
#